data_AF-R7LBW6-F1
#
_entry.id   AF-R7LBW6-F1
#
_cell.length_a   1.000
_cell.length_b   1.000
_cell.length_c   1.000
_cell.angle_alpha   90.00
_cell.angle_beta   90.00
_cell.angle_gamma   90.00
#
_symmetry.space_group_name_H-M   'P 1'
#
loop_
_entity.id
_entity.type
_entity.pdbx_description
1 polymer ?
#
loop_
_entity_poly.entity_id
_entity_poly.type
_entity_poly.pdbx_seq_one_letter_code
_entity_poly.pdbx_strand_id
1 'polypeptide(L)'
;MRIRSAVILLLIFPLFACAESAQEFMKKGVEFFLRGDYDSARQMFINVKDADPQTLGASAYYLGAIAANSGDDAAYKYFAAAIKSAPEEIKKSALLQYVKFAIANADWKGAISEVEANPKIADGDSQLAYLYADALYESGNKDGAKKALEKMLADGFEKKDSIGADMFADSFARGMPLAKSLDLSKLAASSPAAKARVEIASGRTVSQPQSEISLLAQAELAAQGGKIDAELLKSAAKEFRTSPFAWRAAFELAKIEYKNKNYASAEVYAKDAQMLAPPDIGLVYPVVMLRADALRLQKKYDDACHLYLKIAMSKECRGEPQAESLYKIGLCWYEQGEWGKAHAYFQRVFVGYFKFEYWGSRAYYYDARALYSLKLRRDANATLVEYFRRAKDKNSQIYLEAKKFYDQI
;
A
#
# COMPACT_ATOMS: atom_id res chain seq x y z
N MET A 1 -72.17 36.29 -25.39
CA MET A 1 -72.15 36.70 -23.97
C MET A 1 -72.43 35.47 -23.11
N ARG A 2 -71.56 35.19 -22.11
CA ARG A 2 -71.55 34.04 -21.17
C ARG A 2 -71.21 32.66 -21.74
N ILE A 3 -69.92 32.31 -21.67
CA ILE A 3 -69.44 30.91 -21.66
C ILE A 3 -69.44 30.45 -20.19
N ARG A 4 -70.13 29.34 -19.93
CA ARG A 4 -70.22 28.70 -18.62
C ARG A 4 -68.97 27.86 -18.35
N SER A 5 -68.55 27.95 -17.09
CA SER A 5 -67.43 27.27 -16.44
C SER A 5 -67.41 25.75 -16.64
N ALA A 6 -66.25 25.22 -16.98
CA ALA A 6 -65.85 23.85 -16.68
C ALA A 6 -64.70 23.90 -15.68
N VAL A 7 -64.95 23.39 -14.48
CA VAL A 7 -63.97 23.20 -13.41
C VAL A 7 -63.14 21.97 -13.77
N ILE A 8 -61.85 22.16 -14.06
CA ILE A 8 -60.86 21.08 -14.05
C ILE A 8 -60.18 21.14 -12.68
N LEU A 9 -60.44 20.13 -11.86
CA LEU A 9 -59.81 19.91 -10.57
C LEU A 9 -58.40 19.36 -10.81
N LEU A 10 -57.37 20.19 -10.67
CA LEU A 10 -55.96 19.75 -10.64
C LEU A 10 -55.62 19.35 -9.21
N LEU A 11 -55.62 18.04 -8.93
CA LEU A 11 -55.05 17.44 -7.74
C LEU A 11 -53.53 17.62 -7.76
N ILE A 12 -53.02 18.60 -7.01
CA ILE A 12 -51.60 18.72 -6.69
C ILE A 12 -51.33 17.76 -5.53
N PHE A 13 -50.73 16.60 -5.82
CA PHE A 13 -50.04 15.80 -4.80
C PHE A 13 -48.83 16.60 -4.32
N PRO A 14 -48.68 16.91 -3.02
CA PRO A 14 -47.40 17.37 -2.52
C PRO A 14 -46.44 16.18 -2.57
N LEU A 15 -45.41 16.29 -3.43
CA LEU A 15 -44.16 15.56 -3.26
C LEU A 15 -43.59 15.95 -1.89
N PHE A 16 -43.93 15.20 -0.85
CA PHE A 16 -43.14 15.17 0.37
C PHE A 16 -41.79 14.56 0.00
N ALA A 17 -40.84 15.40 -0.39
CA ALA A 17 -39.44 15.05 -0.27
C ALA A 17 -39.19 14.81 1.22
N CYS A 18 -39.07 13.55 1.64
CA CYS A 18 -38.55 13.24 2.97
C CYS A 18 -37.19 13.92 3.08
N ALA A 19 -37.08 14.93 3.94
CA ALA A 19 -35.78 15.52 4.26
C ALA A 19 -34.91 14.41 4.87
N GLU A 20 -33.78 14.11 4.22
CA GLU A 20 -32.85 13.10 4.73
C GLU A 20 -32.32 13.53 6.10
N SER A 21 -32.27 12.59 7.04
CA SER A 21 -31.77 12.86 8.39
C SER A 21 -30.24 12.95 8.40
N ALA A 22 -29.67 13.63 9.40
CA ALA A 22 -28.21 13.66 9.61
C ALA A 22 -27.58 12.26 9.69
N GLN A 23 -28.31 11.28 10.23
CA GLN A 23 -27.86 9.89 10.31
C GLN A 23 -27.84 9.19 8.94
N GLU A 24 -28.76 9.56 8.05
CA GLU A 24 -28.79 9.06 6.67
C GLU A 24 -27.62 9.62 5.85
N PHE A 25 -27.36 10.92 5.98
CA PHE A 25 -26.17 11.55 5.40
C PHE A 25 -24.88 10.91 5.90
N MET A 26 -24.76 10.66 7.22
CA MET A 26 -23.60 9.96 7.77
C MET A 26 -23.41 8.58 7.15
N LYS A 27 -24.49 7.78 7.06
CA LYS A 27 -24.43 6.42 6.50
C LYS A 27 -23.98 6.45 5.03
N LYS A 28 -24.63 7.27 4.20
CA LYS A 28 -24.27 7.41 2.77
C LYS A 28 -22.83 7.92 2.61
N GLY A 29 -22.42 8.89 3.43
CA GLY A 29 -21.06 9.41 3.43
C GLY A 29 -20.02 8.32 3.70
N VAL A 30 -20.24 7.46 4.70
CA VAL A 30 -19.36 6.33 4.98
C VAL A 30 -19.35 5.33 3.84
N GLU A 31 -20.50 5.02 3.23
CA GLU A 31 -20.57 4.11 2.08
C GLU A 31 -19.76 4.63 0.87
N PHE A 32 -19.88 5.92 0.54
CA PHE A 32 -19.08 6.53 -0.53
C PHE A 32 -17.59 6.57 -0.16
N PHE A 33 -17.27 6.92 1.09
CA PHE A 33 -15.89 6.96 1.58
C PHE A 33 -15.20 5.60 1.45
N LEU A 34 -15.88 4.51 1.83
CA LEU A 34 -15.36 3.14 1.72
C LEU A 34 -15.16 2.68 0.27
N ARG A 35 -15.86 3.28 -0.69
CA ARG A 35 -15.68 3.04 -2.13
C ARG A 35 -14.60 3.92 -2.76
N GLY A 36 -14.03 4.87 -2.00
CA GLY A 36 -13.08 5.85 -2.51
C GLY A 36 -13.71 6.98 -3.32
N ASP A 37 -15.05 7.10 -3.31
CA ASP A 37 -15.76 8.23 -3.92
C ASP A 37 -15.78 9.41 -2.95
N TYR A 38 -14.62 10.06 -2.81
CA TYR A 38 -14.41 11.11 -1.83
C TYR A 38 -15.21 12.37 -2.11
N ASP A 39 -15.56 12.65 -3.37
CA ASP A 39 -16.37 13.80 -3.74
C ASP A 39 -17.81 13.61 -3.26
N SER A 40 -18.43 12.47 -3.56
CA SER A 40 -19.77 12.14 -3.04
C SER A 40 -19.76 12.04 -1.52
N ALA A 41 -18.75 11.41 -0.93
CA ALA A 41 -18.61 11.30 0.52
C ALA A 41 -18.56 12.68 1.19
N ARG A 42 -17.75 13.61 0.66
CA ARG A 42 -17.63 14.99 1.16
C ARG A 42 -18.98 15.69 1.16
N GLN A 43 -19.75 15.58 0.07
CA GLN A 43 -21.08 16.17 -0.03
C GLN A 43 -22.03 15.63 1.04
N MET A 44 -22.00 14.32 1.30
CA MET A 44 -22.83 13.73 2.35
C MET A 44 -22.44 14.26 3.74
N PHE A 45 -21.14 14.25 4.08
CA PHE A 45 -20.67 14.68 5.40
C PHE A 45 -20.92 16.16 5.69
N ILE A 46 -20.83 17.06 4.70
CA ILE A 46 -21.16 18.49 4.86
C ILE A 46 -22.65 18.71 5.20
N ASN A 47 -23.53 17.80 4.78
CA ASN A 47 -24.97 17.86 5.04
C ASN A 47 -25.38 17.23 6.38
N VAL A 48 -24.43 16.69 7.15
CA VAL A 48 -24.65 16.27 8.53
C VAL A 48 -24.70 17.53 9.41
N LYS A 49 -25.86 18.18 9.40
CA LYS A 49 -26.17 19.40 10.17
C LYS A 49 -27.19 19.09 11.25
N ASP A 50 -27.24 19.96 12.27
CA ASP A 50 -28.22 19.89 13.37
C ASP A 50 -28.24 18.53 14.11
N ALA A 51 -27.14 17.78 14.02
CA ALA A 51 -26.94 16.51 14.73
C ALA A 51 -26.35 16.74 16.12
N ASP A 52 -26.33 15.69 16.93
CA ASP A 52 -25.64 15.74 18.21
C ASP A 52 -24.11 15.95 18.03
N PRO A 53 -23.40 16.48 19.04
CA PRO A 53 -21.97 16.79 18.93
C PRO A 53 -21.07 15.60 18.56
N GLN A 54 -21.45 14.38 18.92
CA GLN A 54 -20.66 13.18 18.60
C GLN A 54 -20.79 12.84 17.12
N THR A 55 -22.02 12.89 16.58
CA THR A 55 -22.27 12.70 15.15
C THR A 55 -21.57 13.77 14.31
N LEU A 56 -21.63 15.04 14.73
CA LEU A 56 -20.90 16.13 14.06
C LEU A 56 -19.37 15.92 14.13
N GLY A 57 -18.85 15.46 15.26
CA GLY A 57 -17.43 15.13 15.43
C GLY A 57 -17.00 13.96 14.55
N ALA A 58 -17.83 12.92 14.43
CA ALA A 58 -17.58 11.80 13.54
C ALA A 58 -17.60 12.23 12.06
N SER A 59 -18.54 13.09 11.66
CA SER A 59 -18.55 13.69 10.31
C SER A 59 -17.27 14.48 10.03
N ALA A 60 -16.84 15.29 11.01
CA ALA A 60 -15.61 16.06 10.92
C ALA A 60 -14.37 15.15 10.75
N TYR A 61 -14.31 14.00 11.41
CA TYR A 61 -13.22 13.04 11.20
C TYR A 61 -13.12 12.60 9.73
N TYR A 62 -14.23 12.22 9.11
CA TYR A 62 -14.22 11.79 7.71
C TYR A 62 -13.90 12.93 6.74
N LEU A 63 -14.42 14.15 7.01
CA LEU A 63 -14.03 15.34 6.24
C LEU A 63 -12.54 15.63 6.36
N GLY A 64 -11.96 15.46 7.56
CA GLY A 64 -10.52 15.59 7.79
C GLY A 64 -9.72 14.55 7.02
N ALA A 65 -10.16 13.29 7.02
CA ALA A 65 -9.52 12.22 6.25
C ALA A 65 -9.56 12.48 4.73
N ILE A 66 -10.69 12.98 4.22
CA ILE A 66 -10.84 13.37 2.82
C ILE A 66 -9.90 14.55 2.48
N ALA A 67 -9.88 15.58 3.33
CA ALA A 67 -9.01 16.75 3.14
C ALA A 67 -7.52 16.35 3.16
N ALA A 68 -7.12 15.51 4.11
CA ALA A 68 -5.76 15.01 4.24
C ALA A 68 -5.33 14.20 3.01
N ASN A 69 -6.22 13.37 2.46
CA ASN A 69 -5.95 12.62 1.23
C ASN A 69 -5.69 13.53 0.02
N SER A 70 -6.29 14.73 -0.01
CA SER A 70 -6.03 15.74 -1.05
C SER A 70 -4.87 16.70 -0.72
N GLY A 71 -4.23 16.58 0.45
CA GLY A 71 -3.22 17.54 0.91
C GLY A 71 -3.79 18.92 1.27
N ASP A 72 -5.07 18.98 1.64
CA ASP A 72 -5.76 20.24 1.99
C ASP A 72 -5.62 20.52 3.49
N ASP A 73 -5.07 21.70 3.84
CA ASP A 73 -4.86 22.17 5.21
C ASP A 73 -6.15 22.25 6.04
N ALA A 74 -7.32 22.26 5.40
CA ALA A 74 -8.60 22.12 6.10
C ALA A 74 -8.66 20.85 6.97
N ALA A 75 -7.84 19.83 6.67
CA ALA A 75 -7.68 18.64 7.48
C ALA A 75 -7.40 18.94 8.96
N TYR A 76 -6.52 19.90 9.26
CA TYR A 76 -6.20 20.30 10.63
C TYR A 76 -7.44 20.72 11.41
N LYS A 77 -8.25 21.61 10.81
CA LYS A 77 -9.49 22.10 11.41
C LYS A 77 -10.49 20.97 11.65
N TYR A 78 -10.65 20.09 10.67
CA TYR A 78 -11.61 18.99 10.75
C TYR A 78 -11.20 17.94 11.80
N PHE A 79 -9.93 17.56 11.86
CA PHE A 79 -9.44 16.65 12.89
C PHE A 79 -9.52 17.28 14.29
N ALA A 80 -9.16 18.55 14.46
CA ALA A 80 -9.32 19.25 15.75
C ALA A 80 -10.79 19.28 16.22
N ALA A 81 -11.74 19.47 15.29
CA ALA A 81 -13.16 19.38 15.62
C ALA A 81 -13.57 17.96 16.05
N ALA A 82 -13.05 16.92 15.39
CA ALA A 82 -13.31 15.54 15.77
C ALA A 82 -12.72 15.18 17.15
N ILE A 83 -11.48 15.58 17.44
CA ILE A 83 -10.81 15.38 18.74
C ILE A 83 -11.66 15.97 19.89
N LYS A 84 -12.30 17.12 19.65
CA LYS A 84 -13.13 17.79 20.65
C LYS A 84 -14.41 17.03 21.00
N SER A 85 -15.17 16.57 20.00
CA SER A 85 -16.56 16.15 20.22
C SER A 85 -16.94 14.74 19.75
N ALA A 86 -16.11 14.04 18.98
CA ALA A 86 -16.43 12.70 18.46
C ALA A 86 -16.50 11.63 19.58
N PRO A 87 -17.02 10.43 19.32
CA PRO A 87 -16.83 9.28 20.20
C PRO A 87 -15.35 8.99 20.49
N GLU A 88 -15.05 8.41 21.66
CA GLU A 88 -13.67 8.27 22.15
C GLU A 88 -12.75 7.49 21.19
N GLU A 89 -13.27 6.45 20.55
CA GLU A 89 -12.55 5.65 19.56
C GLU A 89 -12.17 6.47 18.31
N ILE A 90 -13.06 7.40 17.92
CA ILE A 90 -12.83 8.30 16.79
C ILE A 90 -11.88 9.43 17.20
N LYS A 91 -11.93 9.92 18.44
CA LYS A 91 -10.98 10.93 18.95
C LYS A 91 -9.54 10.46 18.86
N LYS A 92 -9.26 9.22 19.29
CA LYS A 92 -7.92 8.61 19.18
C LYS A 92 -7.47 8.55 17.72
N SER A 93 -8.35 8.08 16.84
CA SER A 93 -8.09 8.03 15.41
C SER A 93 -7.85 9.43 14.82
N ALA A 94 -8.64 10.42 15.21
CA ALA A 94 -8.51 11.80 14.75
C ALA A 94 -7.17 12.43 15.18
N LEU A 95 -6.76 12.24 16.44
CA LEU A 95 -5.47 12.72 16.94
C LEU A 95 -4.31 12.05 16.20
N LEU A 96 -4.37 10.73 16.00
CA LEU A 96 -3.35 10.01 15.23
C LEU A 96 -3.26 10.51 13.78
N GLN A 97 -4.41 10.74 13.11
CA GLN A 97 -4.42 11.24 11.74
C GLN A 97 -3.96 12.70 11.63
N TYR A 98 -4.33 13.55 12.60
CA TYR A 98 -3.80 14.91 12.72
C TYR A 98 -2.27 14.89 12.78
N VAL A 99 -1.70 14.09 13.68
CA VAL A 99 -0.24 14.01 13.85
C VAL A 99 0.46 13.45 12.62
N LYS A 100 -0.10 12.42 11.97
CA LYS A 100 0.43 11.90 10.70
C LYS A 100 0.41 12.96 9.60
N PHE A 101 -0.68 13.71 9.49
CA PHE A 101 -0.79 14.79 8.50
C PHE A 101 0.18 15.92 8.80
N ALA A 102 0.34 16.31 10.07
CA ALA A 102 1.29 17.32 10.49
C ALA A 102 2.74 16.92 10.14
N ILE A 103 3.13 15.68 10.48
CA ILE A 103 4.45 15.12 10.15
C ILE A 103 4.69 15.09 8.64
N ALA A 104 3.71 14.66 7.84
CA ALA A 104 3.83 14.64 6.38
C ALA A 104 4.05 16.03 5.77
N ASN A 105 3.56 17.09 6.44
CA ASN A 105 3.74 18.49 6.05
C ASN A 105 4.91 19.18 6.78
N ALA A 106 5.74 18.43 7.50
CA ALA A 106 6.84 18.94 8.33
C ALA A 106 6.41 19.96 9.40
N ASP A 107 5.14 19.94 9.82
CA ASP A 107 4.61 20.71 10.94
C ASP A 107 4.86 19.97 12.27
N TRP A 108 6.14 19.89 12.64
CA TRP A 108 6.58 19.22 13.86
C TRP A 108 6.00 19.87 15.12
N LYS A 109 5.92 21.21 15.13
CA LYS A 109 5.41 21.96 16.28
C LYS A 109 3.92 21.74 16.48
N GLY A 110 3.12 21.77 15.41
CA GLY A 110 1.69 21.46 15.48
C GLY A 110 1.43 20.03 15.94
N ALA A 111 2.22 19.06 15.45
CA ALA A 111 2.15 17.67 15.92
C ALA A 111 2.40 17.55 17.44
N ILE A 112 3.47 18.18 17.94
CA ILE A 112 3.82 18.19 19.37
C ILE A 112 2.71 18.85 20.19
N SER A 113 2.31 20.07 19.82
CA SER A 113 1.31 20.85 20.57
C SER A 113 -0.04 20.14 20.66
N GLU A 114 -0.48 19.47 19.59
CA GLU A 114 -1.78 18.77 19.62
C GLU A 114 -1.75 17.54 20.53
N VAL A 115 -0.63 16.81 20.59
CA VAL A 115 -0.46 15.68 21.52
C VAL A 115 -0.43 16.18 22.97
N GLU A 116 0.34 17.23 23.25
CA GLU A 116 0.47 17.81 24.60
C GLU A 116 -0.85 18.43 25.12
N ALA A 117 -1.69 18.95 24.21
CA ALA A 117 -3.02 19.46 24.55
C ALA A 117 -4.02 18.35 24.87
N ASN A 118 -3.79 17.11 24.39
CA ASN A 118 -4.73 15.99 24.48
C ASN A 118 -4.13 14.75 25.19
N PRO A 119 -3.53 14.86 26.38
CA PRO A 119 -2.74 13.78 26.98
C PRO A 119 -3.56 12.54 27.32
N LYS A 120 -4.85 12.70 27.67
CA LYS A 120 -5.76 11.57 27.96
C LYS A 120 -6.13 10.76 26.72
N ILE A 121 -6.27 11.43 25.57
CA ILE A 121 -6.59 10.78 24.29
C ILE A 121 -5.34 10.05 23.78
N ALA A 122 -4.16 10.68 23.97
CA ALA A 122 -2.88 10.12 23.56
C ALA A 122 -2.41 8.93 24.41
N ASP A 123 -2.92 8.79 25.63
CA ASP A 123 -2.46 7.77 26.57
C ASP A 123 -2.67 6.34 26.04
N GLY A 124 -1.65 5.51 26.23
CA GLY A 124 -1.64 4.11 25.79
C GLY A 124 -1.51 3.86 24.28
N ASP A 125 -1.53 4.89 23.42
CA ASP A 125 -1.31 4.72 21.98
C ASP A 125 0.20 4.74 21.66
N SER A 126 0.80 3.56 21.58
CA SER A 126 2.23 3.41 21.26
C SER A 126 2.61 3.98 19.89
N GLN A 127 1.71 3.95 18.90
CA GLN A 127 2.00 4.50 17.57
C GLN A 127 2.10 6.03 17.65
N LEU A 128 1.15 6.67 18.34
CA LEU A 128 1.17 8.10 18.56
C LEU A 128 2.38 8.52 19.38
N ALA A 129 2.75 7.75 20.41
CA ALA A 129 3.94 8.02 21.22
C ALA A 129 5.24 7.96 20.41
N TYR A 130 5.36 7.03 19.45
CA TYR A 130 6.49 6.99 18.52
C TYR A 130 6.53 8.25 17.64
N LEU A 131 5.40 8.61 17.03
CA LEU A 131 5.30 9.79 16.16
C LEU A 131 5.57 11.10 16.92
N TYR A 132 5.16 11.17 18.18
CA TYR A 132 5.49 12.29 19.06
C TYR A 132 6.99 12.39 19.34
N ALA A 133 7.66 11.27 19.63
CA ALA A 133 9.12 11.25 19.78
C ALA A 133 9.84 11.66 18.48
N ASP A 134 9.33 11.24 17.33
CA ASP A 134 9.85 11.61 16.00
C ASP A 134 9.70 13.12 15.75
N ALA A 135 8.52 13.69 16.00
CA ALA A 135 8.27 15.12 15.87
C ALA A 135 9.16 15.95 16.82
N LEU A 136 9.37 15.50 18.07
CA LEU A 136 10.32 16.12 18.99
C LEU A 136 11.73 16.12 18.41
N TYR A 137 12.17 15.02 17.80
CA TYR A 137 13.51 14.89 17.22
C TYR A 137 13.70 15.88 16.06
N GLU A 138 12.75 15.90 15.11
CA GLU A 138 12.79 16.75 13.92
C GLU A 138 12.61 18.24 14.26
N SER A 139 11.91 18.57 15.36
CA SER A 139 11.85 19.93 15.89
C SER A 139 13.15 20.42 16.57
N GLY A 140 14.13 19.54 16.75
CA GLY A 140 15.42 19.81 17.39
C GLY A 140 15.50 19.45 18.88
N ASN A 141 14.40 19.03 19.51
CA ASN A 141 14.38 18.59 20.91
C ASN A 141 14.83 17.13 21.06
N LYS A 142 16.12 16.87 20.77
CA LYS A 142 16.70 15.52 20.73
C LYS A 142 16.64 14.80 22.08
N ASP A 143 16.87 15.52 23.19
CA ASP A 143 16.81 14.93 24.53
C ASP A 143 15.38 14.56 24.93
N GLY A 144 14.40 15.42 24.60
CA GLY A 144 12.99 15.14 24.80
C GLY A 144 12.54 13.94 23.97
N ALA A 145 12.93 13.88 22.69
CA ALA A 145 12.63 12.78 21.79
C ALA A 145 13.15 11.45 22.33
N LYS A 146 14.41 11.42 22.78
CA LYS A 146 15.03 10.24 23.36
C LYS A 146 14.27 9.75 24.61
N LYS A 147 13.94 10.66 25.54
CA LYS A 147 13.17 10.32 26.76
C LYS A 147 11.77 9.80 26.43
N ALA A 148 11.10 10.42 25.46
CA ALA A 148 9.77 9.98 25.01
C ALA A 148 9.83 8.56 24.41
N LEU A 149 10.85 8.28 23.58
CA LEU A 149 11.08 6.96 23.00
C LEU A 149 11.42 5.91 24.06
N GLU A 150 12.31 6.23 25.01
CA GLU A 150 12.66 5.34 26.14
C GLU A 150 11.42 4.97 26.97
N LYS A 151 10.56 5.95 27.29
CA LYS A 151 9.30 5.72 28.00
C LYS A 151 8.38 4.79 27.20
N MET A 152 8.15 5.08 25.93
CA MET A 152 7.30 4.25 25.06
C MET A 152 7.78 2.79 25.01
N LEU A 153 9.10 2.58 24.90
CA LEU A 153 9.69 1.24 24.88
C LEU A 153 9.55 0.55 26.24
N ALA A 154 9.75 1.25 27.35
CA ALA A 154 9.53 0.68 28.68
C ALA A 154 8.09 0.16 28.87
N ASP A 155 7.10 0.90 28.34
CA ASP A 155 5.68 0.56 28.50
C ASP A 155 5.19 -0.54 27.53
N GLY A 156 5.87 -0.72 26.40
CA GLY A 156 5.31 -1.47 25.25
C GLY A 156 6.25 -2.41 24.51
N PHE A 157 7.56 -2.44 24.76
CA PHE A 157 8.50 -3.23 23.96
C PHE A 157 8.28 -4.74 24.06
N GLU A 158 7.77 -5.22 25.19
CA GLU A 158 7.42 -6.63 25.42
C GLU A 158 6.05 -7.03 24.84
N LYS A 159 5.17 -6.06 24.55
CA LYS A 159 3.78 -6.31 24.14
C LYS A 159 3.67 -6.50 22.62
N LYS A 160 3.03 -7.58 22.18
CA LYS A 160 2.95 -7.91 20.73
C LYS A 160 2.08 -6.94 19.91
N ASP A 161 1.17 -6.22 20.55
CA ASP A 161 0.26 -5.23 19.95
C ASP A 161 0.83 -3.79 19.96
N SER A 162 2.05 -3.59 20.49
CA SER A 162 2.72 -2.29 20.49
C SER A 162 3.26 -1.91 19.10
N ILE A 163 2.44 -1.19 18.33
CA ILE A 163 2.80 -0.67 17.01
C ILE A 163 4.00 0.28 17.09
N GLY A 164 4.10 1.10 18.14
CA GLY A 164 5.26 2.00 18.33
C GLY A 164 6.57 1.24 18.50
N ALA A 165 6.56 0.10 19.20
CA ALA A 165 7.74 -0.75 19.34
C ALA A 165 8.13 -1.41 18.01
N ASP A 166 7.15 -1.76 17.16
CA ASP A 166 7.40 -2.24 15.80
C ASP A 166 8.02 -1.13 14.93
N MET A 167 7.49 0.10 15.02
CA MET A 167 8.05 1.27 14.33
C MET A 167 9.48 1.56 14.73
N PHE A 168 9.80 1.44 16.02
CA PHE A 168 11.18 1.53 16.50
C PHE A 168 12.07 0.45 15.89
N ALA A 169 11.65 -0.82 15.90
CA ALA A 169 12.45 -1.92 15.37
C ALA A 169 12.75 -1.76 13.86
N ASP A 170 11.73 -1.41 13.06
CA ASP A 170 11.89 -1.11 11.62
C ASP A 170 12.83 0.08 11.39
N SER A 171 12.63 1.17 12.13
CA SER A 171 13.45 2.38 12.00
C SER A 171 14.90 2.16 12.43
N PHE A 172 15.12 1.34 13.46
CA PHE A 172 16.45 0.94 13.90
C PHE A 172 17.17 0.10 12.83
N ALA A 173 16.47 -0.88 12.23
CA ALA A 173 17.02 -1.68 11.13
C ALA A 173 17.41 -0.81 9.93
N ARG A 174 16.62 0.22 9.64
CA ARG A 174 16.85 1.18 8.55
C ARG A 174 17.89 2.26 8.85
N GLY A 175 18.47 2.27 10.06
CA GLY A 175 19.50 3.26 10.41
C GLY A 175 18.96 4.66 10.72
N MET A 176 17.69 4.80 11.07
CA MET A 176 17.09 6.12 11.34
C MET A 176 17.72 6.78 12.57
N PRO A 177 18.08 8.09 12.51
CA PRO A 177 18.86 8.75 13.56
C PRO A 177 18.25 8.70 14.96
N LEU A 178 16.94 8.92 15.11
CA LEU A 178 16.25 8.84 16.40
C LEU A 178 16.36 7.42 16.99
N ALA A 179 16.01 6.39 16.22
CA ALA A 179 16.07 5.00 16.68
C ALA A 179 17.51 4.60 17.05
N LYS A 180 18.51 5.02 16.26
CA LYS A 180 19.94 4.78 16.53
C LYS A 180 20.51 5.56 17.71
N SER A 181 19.77 6.53 18.26
CA SER A 181 20.18 7.22 19.49
C SER A 181 20.08 6.35 20.76
N LEU A 182 19.39 5.21 20.66
CA LEU A 182 19.25 4.21 21.72
C LEU A 182 20.19 3.02 21.52
N ASP A 183 20.60 2.45 22.64
CA ASP A 183 21.39 1.23 22.68
C ASP A 183 20.45 0.02 22.77
N LEU A 184 20.32 -0.72 21.66
CA LEU A 184 19.45 -1.89 21.56
C LEU A 184 19.79 -2.96 22.62
N SER A 185 21.06 -3.06 23.05
CA SER A 185 21.50 -4.05 24.04
C SER A 185 20.95 -3.80 25.45
N LYS A 186 20.45 -2.58 25.71
CA LYS A 186 19.85 -2.19 26.99
C LYS A 186 18.35 -2.43 27.07
N LEU A 187 17.71 -2.81 25.97
CA LEU A 187 16.28 -3.14 25.98
C LEU A 187 16.11 -4.57 26.47
N ALA A 188 15.31 -4.75 27.53
CA ALA A 188 14.90 -6.07 27.98
C ALA A 188 14.09 -6.74 26.86
N ALA A 189 14.49 -7.96 26.48
CA ALA A 189 13.81 -8.73 25.44
C ALA A 189 13.54 -10.15 25.94
N SER A 190 12.52 -10.28 26.79
CA SER A 190 12.16 -11.55 27.42
C SER A 190 11.03 -12.27 26.66
N SER A 191 10.04 -11.53 26.16
CA SER A 191 8.93 -12.07 25.38
C SER A 191 9.36 -12.42 23.94
N PRO A 192 8.65 -13.34 23.27
CA PRO A 192 8.86 -13.59 21.85
C PRO A 192 8.73 -12.33 20.98
N ALA A 193 7.77 -11.44 21.27
CA ALA A 193 7.60 -10.20 20.52
C ALA A 193 8.82 -9.28 20.64
N ALA A 194 9.35 -9.07 21.85
CA ALA A 194 10.55 -8.25 22.05
C ALA A 194 11.79 -8.89 21.41
N LYS A 195 11.97 -10.20 21.55
CA LYS A 195 13.08 -10.93 20.90
C LYS A 195 13.03 -10.79 19.39
N ALA A 196 11.85 -10.94 18.79
CA ALA A 196 11.66 -10.75 17.36
C ALA A 196 11.98 -9.31 16.92
N ARG A 197 11.57 -8.29 17.70
CA ARG A 197 11.96 -6.89 17.42
C ARG A 197 13.48 -6.68 17.45
N VAL A 198 14.19 -7.29 18.39
CA VAL A 198 15.67 -7.26 18.44
C VAL A 198 16.27 -8.00 17.25
N GLU A 199 15.72 -9.14 16.84
CA GLU A 199 16.14 -9.87 15.64
C GLU A 199 16.04 -8.95 14.41
N ILE A 200 14.87 -8.34 14.19
CA ILE A 200 14.59 -7.42 13.07
C ILE A 200 15.52 -6.22 13.10
N ALA A 201 15.61 -5.53 14.24
CA ALA A 201 16.47 -4.36 14.42
C ALA A 201 17.95 -4.67 14.16
N SER A 202 18.36 -5.92 14.39
CA SER A 202 19.74 -6.39 14.16
C SER A 202 19.96 -7.00 12.77
N GLY A 203 18.95 -7.02 11.90
CA GLY A 203 19.02 -7.69 10.59
C GLY A 203 19.15 -9.21 10.66
N ARG A 204 18.73 -9.83 11.77
CA ARG A 204 18.73 -11.29 11.96
C ARG A 204 17.40 -11.89 11.52
N THR A 205 17.44 -13.17 11.16
CA THR A 205 16.23 -13.95 10.84
C THR A 205 15.31 -14.05 12.05
N VAL A 206 14.01 -13.82 11.85
CA VAL A 206 13.00 -13.98 12.88
C VAL A 206 12.87 -15.47 13.23
N SER A 207 13.04 -15.81 14.50
CA SER A 207 13.06 -17.21 14.96
C SER A 207 11.97 -17.55 15.98
N GLN A 208 11.22 -16.54 16.40
CA GLN A 208 10.25 -16.63 17.49
C GLN A 208 8.90 -17.25 17.02
N PRO A 209 8.11 -17.86 17.93
CA PRO A 209 6.82 -18.46 17.59
C PRO A 209 5.83 -17.43 16.99
N GLN A 210 5.30 -17.73 15.80
CA GLN A 210 4.47 -16.81 15.02
C GLN A 210 3.26 -16.25 15.80
N SER A 211 2.59 -17.06 16.62
CA SER A 211 1.41 -16.65 17.41
C SER A 211 1.72 -15.66 18.53
N GLU A 212 2.99 -15.54 18.91
CA GLU A 212 3.46 -14.75 20.05
C GLU A 212 4.21 -13.47 19.63
N ILE A 213 4.34 -13.23 18.33
CA ILE A 213 5.03 -12.05 17.77
C ILE A 213 4.06 -11.06 17.12
N SER A 214 4.54 -9.83 16.95
CA SER A 214 3.77 -8.73 16.37
C SER A 214 3.51 -8.89 14.87
N LEU A 215 2.60 -8.08 14.32
CA LEU A 215 2.28 -8.09 12.88
C LEU A 215 3.53 -7.86 12.02
N LEU A 216 4.38 -6.90 12.39
CA LEU A 216 5.64 -6.63 11.69
C LEU A 216 6.51 -7.90 11.65
N ALA A 217 6.67 -8.55 12.80
CA ALA A 217 7.52 -9.73 12.90
C ALA A 217 6.95 -10.95 12.16
N GLN A 218 5.63 -11.12 12.10
CA GLN A 218 5.02 -12.16 11.27
C GLN A 218 5.24 -11.88 9.77
N ALA A 219 5.09 -10.62 9.34
CA ALA A 219 5.35 -10.22 7.96
C ALA A 219 6.83 -10.44 7.60
N GLU A 220 7.75 -10.09 8.49
CA GLU A 220 9.18 -10.27 8.27
C GLU A 220 9.57 -11.76 8.24
N LEU A 221 9.03 -12.58 9.15
CA LEU A 221 9.21 -14.04 9.13
C LEU A 221 8.80 -14.64 7.77
N ALA A 222 7.65 -14.22 7.24
CA ALA A 222 7.17 -14.66 5.94
C ALA A 222 8.07 -14.16 4.79
N ALA A 223 8.49 -12.88 4.83
CA ALA A 223 9.37 -12.28 3.83
C ALA A 223 10.73 -13.00 3.74
N GLN A 224 11.24 -13.47 4.88
CA GLN A 224 12.48 -14.24 5.00
C GLN A 224 12.35 -15.71 4.56
N GLY A 225 11.16 -16.12 4.10
CA GLY A 225 10.89 -17.50 3.69
C GLY A 225 10.70 -18.48 4.85
N GLY A 226 10.43 -17.97 6.05
CA GLY A 226 10.09 -18.78 7.22
C GLY A 226 8.81 -19.59 7.02
N LYS A 227 8.67 -20.69 7.76
CA LYS A 227 7.43 -21.47 7.77
C LYS A 227 6.37 -20.68 8.53
N ILE A 228 5.29 -20.30 7.85
CA ILE A 228 4.17 -19.57 8.47
C ILE A 228 2.85 -20.33 8.35
N ASP A 229 1.96 -20.05 9.29
CA ASP A 229 0.53 -20.24 9.19
C ASP A 229 -0.09 -18.99 8.53
N ALA A 230 -0.65 -19.16 7.34
CA ALA A 230 -1.24 -18.06 6.57
C ALA A 230 -2.53 -17.51 7.21
N GLU A 231 -3.32 -18.33 7.92
CA GLU A 231 -4.55 -17.87 8.56
C GLU A 231 -4.25 -17.05 9.81
N LEU A 232 -3.17 -17.37 10.53
CA LEU A 232 -2.67 -16.51 11.61
C LEU A 232 -2.23 -15.14 11.09
N LEU A 233 -1.44 -15.10 10.01
CA LEU A 233 -0.99 -13.84 9.41
C LEU A 233 -2.17 -12.99 8.91
N LYS A 234 -3.15 -13.62 8.26
CA LYS A 234 -4.38 -12.97 7.79
C LYS A 234 -5.22 -12.41 8.94
N SER A 235 -5.36 -13.16 10.03
CA SER A 235 -6.07 -12.71 11.23
C SER A 235 -5.38 -11.49 11.85
N ALA A 236 -4.05 -11.54 11.99
CA ALA A 236 -3.26 -10.41 12.48
C ALA A 236 -3.35 -9.18 11.55
N ALA A 237 -3.27 -9.37 10.23
CA ALA A 237 -3.38 -8.26 9.26
C ALA A 237 -4.76 -7.59 9.31
N LYS A 238 -5.82 -8.34 9.61
CA LYS A 238 -7.17 -7.81 9.79
C LYS A 238 -7.30 -7.05 11.12
N GLU A 239 -6.81 -7.63 12.21
CA GLU A 239 -6.83 -7.02 13.54
C GLU A 239 -6.05 -5.70 13.56
N PHE A 240 -4.86 -5.69 12.97
CA PHE A 240 -3.94 -4.55 12.95
C PHE A 240 -3.95 -3.81 11.60
N ARG A 241 -5.11 -3.71 10.94
CA ARG A 241 -5.22 -3.13 9.58
C ARG A 241 -4.77 -1.66 9.48
N THR A 242 -4.80 -0.93 10.60
CA THR A 242 -4.36 0.47 10.70
C THR A 242 -2.85 0.62 10.98
N SER A 243 -2.15 -0.50 11.25
CA SER A 243 -0.71 -0.52 11.44
C SER A 243 0.02 -0.11 10.15
N PRO A 244 1.12 0.65 10.23
CA PRO A 244 1.95 0.99 9.06
C PRO A 244 2.61 -0.25 8.41
N PHE A 245 2.53 -1.42 9.04
CA PHE A 245 3.06 -2.68 8.54
C PHE A 245 2.01 -3.62 7.94
N ALA A 246 0.73 -3.26 8.00
CA ALA A 246 -0.36 -4.10 7.48
C ALA A 246 -0.20 -4.40 5.99
N TRP A 247 0.33 -3.45 5.21
CA TRP A 247 0.60 -3.66 3.79
C TRP A 247 1.68 -4.73 3.53
N ARG A 248 2.69 -4.85 4.41
CA ARG A 248 3.72 -5.89 4.29
C ARG A 248 3.10 -7.26 4.50
N ALA A 249 2.29 -7.42 5.54
CA ALA A 249 1.55 -8.66 5.79
C ALA A 249 0.63 -9.04 4.61
N ALA A 250 -0.11 -8.07 4.07
CA ALA A 250 -0.95 -8.29 2.89
C ALA A 250 -0.12 -8.68 1.65
N PHE A 251 1.07 -8.09 1.47
CA PHE A 251 1.97 -8.46 0.37
C PHE A 251 2.51 -9.89 0.52
N GLU A 252 2.84 -10.33 1.73
CA GLU A 252 3.24 -11.71 1.99
C GLU A 252 2.10 -12.70 1.71
N LEU A 253 0.88 -12.39 2.13
CA LEU A 253 -0.32 -13.19 1.80
C LEU A 253 -0.53 -13.27 0.28
N ALA A 254 -0.34 -12.18 -0.45
CA ALA A 254 -0.40 -12.18 -1.90
C ALA A 254 0.64 -13.13 -2.52
N LYS A 255 1.87 -13.13 -2.03
CA LYS A 255 2.95 -14.03 -2.50
C LYS A 255 2.61 -15.50 -2.24
N ILE A 256 2.04 -15.81 -1.08
CA ILE A 256 1.61 -17.16 -0.71
C ILE A 256 0.52 -17.65 -1.65
N GLU A 257 -0.53 -16.86 -1.85
CA GLU A 257 -1.62 -17.21 -2.77
C GLU A 257 -1.13 -17.34 -4.21
N TYR A 258 -0.22 -16.47 -4.64
CA TYR A 258 0.38 -16.54 -5.96
C TYR A 258 1.16 -17.85 -6.16
N LYS A 259 1.96 -18.26 -5.16
CA LYS A 259 2.69 -19.54 -5.18
C LYS A 259 1.74 -20.74 -5.19
N ASN A 260 0.61 -20.64 -4.51
CA ASN A 260 -0.46 -21.63 -4.51
C ASN A 260 -1.28 -21.63 -5.81
N LYS A 261 -0.96 -20.74 -6.78
CA LYS A 261 -1.69 -20.52 -8.03
C LYS A 261 -3.12 -20.01 -7.86
N ASN A 262 -3.45 -19.49 -6.69
CA ASN A 262 -4.72 -18.84 -6.38
C ASN A 262 -4.66 -17.38 -6.82
N TYR A 263 -4.56 -17.14 -8.14
CA TYR A 263 -4.28 -15.81 -8.67
C TYR A 263 -5.36 -14.76 -8.36
N ALA A 264 -6.62 -15.18 -8.22
CA ALA A 264 -7.69 -14.28 -7.78
C ALA A 264 -7.46 -13.77 -6.35
N SER A 265 -7.14 -14.66 -5.41
CA SER A 265 -6.81 -14.29 -4.03
C SER A 265 -5.53 -13.46 -3.96
N ALA A 266 -4.51 -13.82 -4.75
CA ALA A 266 -3.26 -13.07 -4.83
C ALA A 266 -3.50 -11.62 -5.29
N GLU A 267 -4.37 -11.42 -6.29
CA GLU A 267 -4.75 -10.08 -6.74
C GLU A 267 -5.42 -9.27 -5.64
N VAL A 268 -6.36 -9.88 -4.90
CA VAL A 268 -7.07 -9.21 -3.79
C VAL A 268 -6.09 -8.76 -2.70
N TYR A 269 -5.22 -9.65 -2.24
CA TYR A 269 -4.23 -9.29 -1.22
C TYR A 269 -3.20 -8.28 -1.73
N ALA A 270 -2.76 -8.38 -2.99
CA ALA A 270 -1.84 -7.39 -3.56
C ALA A 270 -2.50 -6.02 -3.73
N LYS A 271 -3.81 -5.97 -4.05
CA LYS A 271 -4.59 -4.73 -4.05
C LYS A 271 -4.71 -4.14 -2.65
N ASP A 272 -5.00 -4.96 -1.64
CA ASP A 272 -5.03 -4.53 -0.24
C ASP A 272 -3.68 -3.98 0.22
N ALA A 273 -2.58 -4.68 -0.10
CA ALA A 273 -1.23 -4.19 0.16
C ALA A 273 -0.97 -2.84 -0.52
N GLN A 274 -1.36 -2.68 -1.79
CA GLN A 274 -1.18 -1.43 -2.52
C GLN A 274 -1.99 -0.27 -1.90
N MET A 275 -3.21 -0.54 -1.39
CA MET A 275 -4.06 0.49 -0.75
C MET A 275 -3.52 0.90 0.63
N LEU A 276 -2.87 -0.01 1.35
CA LEU A 276 -2.35 0.22 2.70
C LEU A 276 -0.91 0.78 2.70
N ALA A 277 -0.18 0.63 1.60
CA ALA A 277 1.22 1.02 1.53
C ALA A 277 1.39 2.55 1.40
N PRO A 278 2.55 3.10 1.79
CA PRO A 278 2.89 4.48 1.51
C PRO A 278 2.80 4.80 0.01
N PRO A 279 2.43 6.03 -0.39
CA PRO A 279 2.30 6.43 -1.80
C PRO A 279 3.66 6.68 -2.47
N ASP A 280 4.60 5.74 -2.33
CA ASP A 280 5.94 5.76 -2.92
C ASP A 280 6.10 4.56 -3.86
N ILE A 281 5.96 4.79 -5.16
CA ILE A 281 6.06 3.75 -6.18
C ILE A 281 7.45 3.07 -6.20
N GLY A 282 8.52 3.78 -5.83
CA GLY A 282 9.86 3.20 -5.74
C GLY A 282 9.94 2.12 -4.66
N LEU A 283 9.23 2.31 -3.55
CA LEU A 283 9.09 1.31 -2.50
C LEU A 283 8.09 0.20 -2.86
N VAL A 284 6.95 0.56 -3.45
CA VAL A 284 5.80 -0.35 -3.59
C VAL A 284 5.69 -1.06 -4.94
N TYR A 285 6.60 -0.82 -5.90
CA TYR A 285 6.56 -1.49 -7.20
C TYR A 285 6.48 -3.03 -7.12
N PRO A 286 7.10 -3.75 -6.16
CA PRO A 286 6.98 -5.20 -6.09
C PRO A 286 5.54 -5.65 -5.83
N VAL A 287 4.78 -4.88 -5.06
CA VAL A 287 3.35 -5.12 -4.81
C VAL A 287 2.55 -4.93 -6.10
N VAL A 288 2.81 -3.82 -6.82
CA VAL A 288 2.15 -3.50 -8.09
C VAL A 288 2.47 -4.56 -9.16
N MET A 289 3.72 -5.02 -9.20
CA MET A 289 4.20 -6.06 -10.11
C MET A 289 3.48 -7.39 -9.84
N LEU A 290 3.42 -7.82 -8.57
CA LEU A 290 2.75 -9.07 -8.21
C LEU A 290 1.24 -9.03 -8.54
N ARG A 291 0.59 -7.88 -8.30
CA ARG A 291 -0.81 -7.69 -8.68
C ARG A 291 -0.99 -7.83 -10.19
N ALA A 292 -0.12 -7.21 -10.97
CA ALA A 292 -0.14 -7.30 -12.43
C ALA A 292 0.13 -8.72 -12.94
N ASP A 293 1.05 -9.46 -12.30
CA ASP A 293 1.30 -10.87 -12.59
C ASP A 293 0.06 -11.73 -12.32
N ALA A 294 -0.58 -11.53 -11.17
CA ALA A 294 -1.81 -12.22 -10.81
C ALA A 294 -2.95 -11.94 -11.80
N LEU A 295 -3.09 -10.69 -12.28
CA LEU A 295 -4.07 -10.31 -13.30
C LEU A 295 -3.77 -10.95 -14.66
N ARG A 296 -2.50 -10.95 -15.09
CA ARG A 296 -2.08 -11.57 -16.36
C ARG A 296 -2.37 -13.07 -16.36
N LEU A 297 -2.11 -13.77 -15.26
CA LEU A 297 -2.39 -15.20 -15.13
C LEU A 297 -3.90 -15.51 -15.03
N GLN A 298 -4.72 -14.53 -14.66
CA GLN A 298 -6.18 -14.57 -14.83
C GLN A 298 -6.65 -14.18 -16.24
N LYS A 299 -5.73 -13.90 -17.18
CA LYS A 299 -6.00 -13.39 -18.53
C LYS A 299 -6.69 -12.02 -18.55
N LYS A 300 -6.65 -11.26 -17.45
CA LYS A 300 -7.09 -9.86 -17.36
C LYS A 300 -5.97 -8.97 -17.89
N TYR A 301 -5.69 -9.08 -19.18
CA TYR A 301 -4.48 -8.50 -19.80
C TYR A 301 -4.47 -6.98 -19.78
N ASP A 302 -5.59 -6.31 -20.00
CA ASP A 302 -5.67 -4.85 -20.01
C ASP A 302 -5.33 -4.27 -18.62
N ASP A 303 -5.92 -4.84 -17.56
CA ASP A 303 -5.62 -4.45 -16.18
C ASP A 303 -4.16 -4.70 -15.82
N ALA A 304 -3.61 -5.86 -16.23
CA ALA A 304 -2.21 -6.19 -16.02
C ALA A 304 -1.28 -5.20 -16.74
N CYS A 305 -1.53 -4.92 -18.03
CA CYS A 305 -0.79 -3.96 -18.83
C CYS A 305 -0.83 -2.56 -18.21
N HIS A 306 -2.00 -2.13 -17.72
CA HIS A 306 -2.12 -0.83 -17.03
C HIS A 306 -1.21 -0.77 -15.80
N LEU A 307 -1.18 -1.81 -14.96
CA LEU A 307 -0.31 -1.82 -13.78
C LEU A 307 1.19 -1.90 -14.13
N TYR A 308 1.59 -2.75 -15.08
CA TYR A 308 2.98 -2.77 -15.55
C TYR A 308 3.40 -1.42 -16.15
N LEU A 309 2.50 -0.74 -16.87
CA LEU A 309 2.78 0.56 -17.45
C LEU A 309 3.04 1.61 -16.37
N LYS A 310 2.33 1.56 -15.23
CA LYS A 310 2.62 2.45 -14.09
C LYS A 310 4.06 2.32 -13.62
N ILE A 311 4.58 1.09 -13.51
CA ILE A 311 5.97 0.82 -13.14
C ILE A 311 6.91 1.29 -14.27
N ALA A 312 6.62 0.91 -15.52
CA ALA A 312 7.47 1.23 -16.67
C ALA A 312 7.60 2.74 -16.96
N MET A 313 6.61 3.54 -16.56
CA MET A 313 6.59 5.01 -16.75
C MET A 313 7.08 5.79 -15.53
N SER A 314 7.27 5.15 -14.39
CA SER A 314 7.79 5.78 -13.17
C SER A 314 9.29 6.09 -13.31
N LYS A 315 9.71 7.28 -12.84
CA LYS A 315 11.12 7.66 -12.81
C LYS A 315 11.88 6.93 -11.70
N GLU A 316 11.18 6.61 -10.63
CA GLU A 316 11.66 5.92 -9.43
C GLU A 316 11.95 4.43 -9.74
N CYS A 317 11.23 3.83 -10.69
CA CYS A 317 11.38 2.44 -11.11
C CYS A 317 12.35 2.23 -12.30
N ARG A 318 13.16 3.25 -12.66
CA ARG A 318 14.12 3.13 -13.76
C ARG A 318 15.12 2.00 -13.52
N GLY A 319 15.49 1.31 -14.60
CA GLY A 319 16.44 0.21 -14.56
C GLY A 319 15.76 -1.14 -14.68
N GLU A 320 16.08 -2.07 -13.78
CA GLU A 320 15.61 -3.45 -13.88
C GLU A 320 14.07 -3.59 -13.76
N PRO A 321 13.38 -2.89 -12.83
CA PRO A 321 11.92 -2.97 -12.74
C PRO A 321 11.21 -2.51 -14.02
N GLN A 322 11.75 -1.50 -14.70
CA GLN A 322 11.26 -1.03 -15.98
C GLN A 322 11.45 -2.07 -17.10
N ALA A 323 12.61 -2.73 -17.14
CA ALA A 323 12.90 -3.81 -18.09
C ALA A 323 11.95 -5.00 -17.90
N GLU A 324 11.75 -5.42 -16.64
CA GLU A 324 10.79 -6.46 -16.27
C GLU A 324 9.37 -6.10 -16.73
N SER A 325 8.92 -4.88 -16.40
CA SER A 325 7.56 -4.42 -16.72
C SER A 325 7.31 -4.37 -18.22
N LEU A 326 8.26 -3.83 -19.00
CA LEU A 326 8.16 -3.78 -20.46
C LEU A 326 8.10 -5.18 -21.07
N TYR A 327 8.92 -6.11 -20.57
CA TYR A 327 8.89 -7.51 -20.99
C TYR A 327 7.53 -8.16 -20.69
N LYS A 328 6.99 -7.93 -19.49
CA LYS A 328 5.69 -8.49 -19.08
C LYS A 328 4.51 -7.89 -19.83
N ILE A 329 4.57 -6.61 -20.24
CA ILE A 329 3.61 -6.05 -21.20
C ILE A 329 3.69 -6.78 -22.55
N GLY A 330 4.91 -7.05 -23.04
CA GLY A 330 5.12 -7.86 -24.23
C GLY A 330 4.49 -9.25 -24.10
N LEU A 331 4.63 -9.91 -22.95
CA LEU A 331 3.97 -11.19 -22.67
C LEU A 331 2.45 -11.10 -22.71
N CYS A 332 1.84 -10.06 -22.14
CA CYS A 332 0.39 -9.86 -22.23
C CYS A 332 -0.09 -9.80 -23.68
N TRP A 333 0.61 -9.06 -24.55
CA TRP A 333 0.27 -9.01 -25.98
C TRP A 333 0.52 -10.34 -26.69
N TYR A 334 1.65 -10.98 -26.37
CA TYR A 334 2.02 -12.27 -26.96
C TYR A 334 0.96 -13.35 -26.67
N GLU A 335 0.52 -13.43 -25.41
CA GLU A 335 -0.48 -14.41 -24.95
C GLU A 335 -1.88 -14.15 -25.54
N GLN A 336 -2.16 -12.92 -25.97
CA GLN A 336 -3.39 -12.55 -26.69
C GLN A 336 -3.33 -12.84 -28.21
N GLY A 337 -2.17 -13.25 -28.74
CA GLY A 337 -2.00 -13.41 -30.19
C GLY A 337 -1.63 -12.11 -30.93
N GLU A 338 -1.49 -11.00 -30.21
CA GLU A 338 -1.17 -9.68 -30.76
C GLU A 338 0.35 -9.53 -30.94
N TRP A 339 0.93 -10.42 -31.76
CA TRP A 339 2.38 -10.60 -31.87
C TRP A 339 3.13 -9.35 -32.35
N GLY A 340 2.50 -8.52 -33.18
CA GLY A 340 3.09 -7.24 -33.62
C GLY A 340 3.28 -6.25 -32.47
N LYS A 341 2.31 -6.17 -31.55
CA LYS A 341 2.44 -5.36 -30.33
C LYS A 341 3.48 -5.97 -29.39
N ALA A 342 3.47 -7.30 -29.24
CA ALA A 342 4.44 -8.00 -28.42
C ALA A 342 5.89 -7.72 -28.87
N HIS A 343 6.16 -7.84 -30.18
CA HIS A 343 7.46 -7.53 -30.80
C HIS A 343 7.96 -6.14 -30.39
N ALA A 344 7.10 -5.11 -30.53
CA ALA A 344 7.48 -3.74 -30.18
C ALA A 344 7.92 -3.59 -28.70
N TYR A 345 7.29 -4.31 -27.77
CA TYR A 345 7.67 -4.28 -26.36
C TYR A 345 8.93 -5.09 -26.08
N PHE A 346 9.09 -6.28 -26.66
CA PHE A 346 10.31 -7.07 -26.49
C PHE A 346 11.53 -6.35 -27.05
N GLN A 347 11.40 -5.72 -28.22
CA GLN A 347 12.47 -4.91 -28.81
C GLN A 347 12.93 -3.79 -27.88
N ARG A 348 12.01 -3.07 -27.23
CA ARG A 348 12.36 -2.03 -26.24
C ARG A 348 13.22 -2.60 -25.11
N VAL A 349 12.96 -3.82 -24.67
CA VAL A 349 13.72 -4.47 -23.59
C VAL A 349 15.14 -4.80 -24.04
N PHE A 350 15.34 -5.52 -25.15
CA PHE A 350 16.69 -5.94 -25.54
C PHE A 350 17.53 -4.83 -26.21
N VAL A 351 16.89 -3.78 -26.75
CA VAL A 351 17.61 -2.59 -27.23
C VAL A 351 18.02 -1.71 -26.06
N GLY A 352 17.12 -1.39 -25.14
CA GLY A 352 17.36 -0.42 -24.07
C GLY A 352 17.96 -1.00 -22.77
N TYR A 353 17.75 -2.29 -22.50
CA TYR A 353 17.91 -2.87 -21.16
C TYR A 353 18.70 -4.18 -21.13
N PHE A 354 19.41 -4.56 -22.19
CA PHE A 354 20.16 -5.83 -22.22
C PHE A 354 21.24 -5.98 -21.14
N LYS A 355 21.67 -4.87 -20.52
CA LYS A 355 22.53 -4.93 -19.31
C LYS A 355 21.89 -5.76 -18.18
N PHE A 356 20.56 -5.82 -18.13
CA PHE A 356 19.77 -6.75 -17.31
C PHE A 356 19.48 -8.00 -18.14
N GLU A 357 20.52 -8.81 -18.35
CA GLU A 357 20.51 -9.94 -19.28
C GLU A 357 19.37 -10.94 -19.01
N TYR A 358 18.96 -11.09 -17.75
CA TYR A 358 17.80 -11.89 -17.37
C TYR A 358 16.55 -11.49 -18.18
N TRP A 359 16.23 -10.20 -18.26
CA TRP A 359 15.06 -9.72 -19.01
C TRP A 359 15.35 -9.63 -20.51
N GLY A 360 16.54 -9.17 -20.89
CA GLY A 360 16.95 -9.06 -22.29
C GLY A 360 16.92 -10.39 -23.04
N SER A 361 17.43 -11.47 -22.43
CA SER A 361 17.46 -12.82 -23.01
C SER A 361 16.06 -13.37 -23.27
N ARG A 362 15.15 -13.18 -22.31
CA ARG A 362 13.74 -13.59 -22.43
C ARG A 362 13.04 -12.79 -23.51
N ALA A 363 13.29 -11.48 -23.57
CA ALA A 363 12.75 -10.63 -24.61
C ALA A 363 13.20 -11.09 -26.00
N TYR A 364 14.48 -11.37 -26.23
CA TYR A 364 14.95 -11.94 -27.50
C TYR A 364 14.24 -13.23 -27.88
N TYR A 365 14.12 -14.17 -26.94
CA TYR A 365 13.48 -15.45 -27.20
C TYR A 365 12.00 -15.28 -27.60
N TYR A 366 11.23 -14.51 -26.82
CA TYR A 366 9.81 -14.29 -27.12
C TYR A 366 9.59 -13.40 -28.33
N ASP A 367 10.50 -12.47 -28.63
CA ASP A 367 10.49 -11.67 -29.84
C ASP A 367 10.63 -12.53 -31.10
N ALA A 368 11.61 -13.43 -31.11
CA ALA A 368 11.80 -14.36 -32.21
C ALA A 368 10.56 -15.25 -32.42
N ARG A 369 9.91 -15.69 -31.34
CA ARG A 369 8.65 -16.43 -31.43
C ARG A 369 7.50 -15.58 -31.97
N ALA A 370 7.42 -14.31 -31.58
CA ALA A 370 6.42 -13.38 -32.10
C ALA A 370 6.61 -13.15 -33.62
N LEU A 371 7.85 -12.87 -34.05
CA LEU A 371 8.22 -12.71 -35.47
C LEU A 371 7.94 -13.98 -36.28
N TYR A 372 8.29 -15.16 -35.76
CA TYR A 372 7.98 -16.43 -36.41
C TYR A 372 6.47 -16.62 -36.60
N SER A 373 5.69 -16.23 -35.59
CA SER A 373 4.23 -16.34 -35.62
C SER A 373 3.64 -15.40 -36.67
N LEU A 374 4.21 -14.18 -36.81
CA LEU A 374 3.94 -13.22 -37.90
C LEU A 374 4.43 -13.67 -39.28
N LYS A 375 4.97 -14.88 -39.42
CA LYS A 375 5.57 -15.44 -40.65
C LYS A 375 6.84 -14.73 -41.12
N LEU A 376 7.48 -13.96 -40.24
CA LEU A 376 8.75 -13.26 -40.47
C LEU A 376 9.94 -14.13 -40.04
N ARG A 377 10.11 -15.29 -40.69
CA ARG A 377 11.12 -16.30 -40.29
C ARG A 377 12.56 -15.79 -40.34
N ARG A 378 12.90 -14.98 -41.35
CA ARG A 378 14.24 -14.41 -41.50
C ARG A 378 14.58 -13.51 -40.32
N ASP A 379 13.63 -12.67 -39.92
CA ASP A 379 13.81 -11.74 -38.80
C ASP A 379 13.88 -12.51 -37.47
N ALA A 380 13.03 -13.52 -37.28
CA ALA A 380 13.12 -14.40 -36.11
C ALA A 380 14.51 -15.05 -35.96
N ASN A 381 15.07 -15.57 -37.05
CA ASN A 381 16.41 -16.15 -37.06
C ASN A 381 17.50 -15.11 -36.79
N ALA A 382 17.40 -13.92 -37.39
CA ALA A 382 18.34 -12.83 -37.14
C ALA A 382 18.34 -12.39 -35.67
N THR A 383 17.15 -12.24 -35.06
CA THR A 383 16.97 -11.91 -33.64
C THR A 383 17.66 -12.92 -32.72
N LEU A 384 17.53 -14.23 -32.99
CA LEU A 384 18.18 -15.28 -32.19
C LEU A 384 19.70 -15.32 -32.39
N VAL A 385 20.18 -15.13 -33.62
CA VAL A 385 21.64 -15.06 -33.89
C VAL A 385 22.27 -13.87 -33.17
N GLU A 386 21.59 -12.72 -33.12
CA GLU A 386 22.05 -11.58 -32.33
C GLU A 386 22.09 -11.93 -30.83
N TYR A 387 21.03 -12.53 -30.31
CA TYR A 387 20.99 -12.98 -28.92
C TYR A 387 22.17 -13.88 -28.58
N PHE A 388 22.44 -14.92 -29.38
CA PHE A 388 23.53 -15.86 -29.11
C PHE A 388 24.92 -15.22 -29.12
N ARG A 389 25.10 -14.14 -29.89
CA ARG A 389 26.34 -13.34 -29.88
C ARG A 389 26.47 -12.52 -28.60
N ARG A 390 25.37 -11.98 -28.09
CA ARG A 390 25.35 -11.06 -26.93
C ARG A 390 25.28 -11.79 -25.58
N ALA A 391 24.73 -13.01 -25.55
CA ALA A 391 24.52 -13.78 -24.33
C ALA A 391 25.85 -14.07 -23.62
N LYS A 392 25.93 -13.70 -22.34
CA LYS A 392 27.03 -14.07 -21.45
C LYS A 392 26.75 -15.43 -20.82
N ASP A 393 25.50 -15.69 -20.43
CA ASP A 393 25.10 -16.96 -19.85
C ASP A 393 24.48 -17.90 -20.91
N LYS A 394 25.36 -18.70 -21.52
CA LYS A 394 25.00 -19.73 -22.51
C LYS A 394 24.46 -21.02 -21.91
N ASN A 395 24.48 -21.15 -20.58
CA ASN A 395 23.97 -22.32 -19.88
C ASN A 395 22.58 -22.06 -19.25
N SER A 396 22.10 -20.81 -19.29
CA SER A 396 20.76 -20.47 -18.83
C SER A 396 19.69 -21.27 -19.57
N GLN A 397 18.64 -21.67 -18.84
CA GLN A 397 17.51 -22.40 -19.42
C GLN A 397 16.90 -21.68 -20.63
N ILE A 398 16.80 -20.35 -20.59
CA ILE A 398 16.25 -19.55 -21.68
C ILE A 398 17.15 -19.56 -22.92
N TYR A 399 18.47 -19.60 -22.76
CA TYR A 399 19.41 -19.74 -23.87
C TYR A 399 19.25 -21.09 -24.54
N LEU A 400 19.16 -22.17 -23.76
CA LEU A 400 18.97 -23.53 -24.27
C LEU A 400 17.63 -23.67 -25.01
N GLU A 401 16.56 -23.08 -24.48
CA GLU A 401 15.26 -23.02 -25.15
C GLU A 401 15.30 -22.23 -26.46
N ALA A 402 15.96 -21.07 -26.46
CA ALA A 402 16.16 -20.27 -27.66
C ALA A 402 16.97 -21.01 -28.72
N LYS A 403 18.01 -21.75 -28.31
CA LYS A 403 18.82 -22.57 -29.23
C LYS A 403 18.02 -23.71 -29.83
N LYS A 404 17.27 -24.44 -29.00
CA LYS A 404 16.35 -25.49 -29.46
C LYS A 404 15.31 -24.94 -30.43
N PHE A 405 14.76 -23.77 -30.16
CA PHE A 405 13.79 -23.13 -31.04
C PHE A 405 14.43 -22.70 -32.38
N TYR A 406 15.61 -22.09 -32.34
CA TYR A 406 16.37 -21.71 -33.55
C TYR A 406 16.62 -22.91 -34.48
N ASP A 407 16.98 -24.07 -33.92
CA ASP A 407 17.25 -25.27 -34.71
C ASP A 407 15.98 -25.86 -35.39
N GLN A 408 14.79 -25.34 -35.08
CA GLN A 408 13.50 -25.80 -35.60
C GLN A 408 12.87 -24.90 -36.67
N ILE A 409 13.34 -23.67 -36.89
CA ILE A 409 12.59 -22.62 -37.63
C ILE A 409 13.20 -22.12 -38.94
#